data_AF-A0A936BK96-F1
#
_entry.id   AF-A0A936BK96-F1
#
_cell.length_a   1.000
_cell.length_b   1.000
_cell.length_c   1.000
_cell.angle_alpha   90.00
_cell.angle_beta   90.00
_cell.angle_gamma   90.00
#
_symmetry.space_group_name_H-M   'P 1'
#
loop_
_entity.id
_entity.type
_entity.pdbx_description
1 polymer ?
#
loop_
_entity_poly.entity_id
_entity_poly.type
_entity_poly.pdbx_seq_one_letter_code
_entity_poly.pdbx_strand_id
1 'polypeptide(L)' 'MPWKAVEVETEVLVREGQRFVQIPESFVLVGDRIFVRQEKDGVITVFPRSPEGWKALKPFHPFWDIADDEEIGERGVP' A
#
# COMPACT_ATOMS: atom_id res chain seq x y z
N MET A 1 0.97 16.83 12.02
CA MET A 1 -0.47 16.47 12.15
C MET A 1 -0.56 14.96 12.09
N PRO A 2 -1.32 14.27 12.96
CA PRO A 2 -1.48 12.83 12.86
C PRO A 2 -2.15 12.50 11.52
N TRP A 3 -1.58 11.56 10.77
CA TRP A 3 -2.18 11.06 9.55
C TRP A 3 -3.47 10.33 9.92
N LYS A 4 -4.62 10.77 9.38
CA LYS A 4 -5.92 10.12 9.58
C LYS A 4 -6.23 9.28 8.36
N ALA A 5 -6.78 8.08 8.56
CA ALA A 5 -7.30 7.27 7.47
C ALA A 5 -8.30 8.08 6.64
N VAL A 6 -8.12 8.10 5.32
CA VAL A 6 -9.04 8.71 4.36
C VAL A 6 -9.81 7.58 3.71
N GLU A 7 -11.13 7.63 3.83
CA GLU A 7 -12.05 6.66 3.24
C GLU A 7 -12.81 7.34 2.09
N VAL A 8 -13.01 6.60 1.01
CA VAL A 8 -13.75 7.03 -0.17
C VAL A 8 -14.70 5.92 -0.58
N GLU A 9 -15.92 6.27 -0.94
CA GLU A 9 -16.87 5.33 -1.53
C GLU A 9 -16.60 5.23 -3.03
N THR A 10 -16.52 4.01 -3.55
CA THR A 10 -16.34 3.71 -4.98
C THR A 10 -17.15 2.48 -5.34
N GLU A 11 -17.45 2.33 -6.62
CA GLU A 11 -18.16 1.18 -7.14
C GLU A 11 -17.21 0.01 -7.47
N VAL A 12 -17.75 -1.21 -7.38
CA VAL A 12 -17.12 -2.42 -7.91
C VAL A 12 -17.68 -2.68 -9.30
N LEU A 13 -16.81 -2.61 -10.31
CA LEU A 13 -17.17 -2.92 -11.69
C LEU A 13 -16.93 -4.40 -11.97
N VAL A 14 -17.86 -5.07 -12.65
CA VAL A 14 -17.70 -6.48 -13.04
C VAL A 14 -17.60 -6.57 -14.55
N ARG A 15 -16.50 -7.15 -15.06
CA ARG A 15 -16.30 -7.39 -16.50
C ARG A 15 -15.67 -8.76 -16.68
N GLU A 16 -16.22 -9.59 -17.56
CA GLU A 16 -15.67 -10.92 -17.90
C GLU A 16 -15.44 -11.82 -16.67
N GLY A 17 -16.30 -11.72 -15.67
CA GLY A 17 -16.17 -12.46 -14.41
C GLY A 17 -15.11 -11.92 -13.43
N GLN A 18 -14.41 -10.85 -13.80
CA GLN A 18 -13.43 -10.16 -12.96
C GLN A 18 -14.05 -8.93 -12.28
N ARG A 19 -13.59 -8.65 -11.06
CA ARG A 19 -13.98 -7.46 -10.28
C ARG A 19 -12.88 -6.41 -10.38
N PHE A 20 -13.27 -5.18 -10.67
CA PHE A 20 -12.40 -4.03 -10.76
C PHE A 20 -12.86 -3.00 -9.73
N VAL A 21 -11.91 -2.42 -9.02
CA VAL A 21 -12.14 -1.32 -8.07
C VAL A 21 -11.35 -0.13 -8.56
N GLN A 22 -11.99 1.03 -8.64
CA GLN A 22 -11.32 2.27 -8.97
C GLN A 22 -10.64 2.81 -7.72
N ILE A 23 -9.31 2.91 -7.76
CA ILE A 23 -8.53 3.53 -6.69
C ILE A 23 -8.26 4.98 -7.12
N PRO A 24 -8.64 6.00 -6.33
CA PRO A 24 -8.41 7.39 -6.71
C PRO A 24 -6.92 7.70 -6.88
N GLU A 25 -6.59 8.62 -7.80
CA GLU A 25 -5.20 9.07 -8.01
C GLU A 25 -4.59 9.74 -6.78
N SER A 26 -5.40 10.22 -5.85
CA SER A 26 -4.94 10.77 -4.57
C SER A 26 -4.42 9.71 -3.60
N PHE A 27 -4.67 8.42 -3.86
CA PHE A 27 -4.19 7.31 -3.03
C PHE A 27 -2.85 6.82 -3.57
N VAL A 28 -1.90 6.57 -2.67
CA VAL A 28 -0.57 6.11 -3.06
C VAL A 28 -0.58 4.61 -3.32
N LEU A 29 -0.56 4.22 -4.60
CA LEU A 29 -0.36 2.85 -5.05
C LEU A 29 0.54 2.86 -6.28
N VAL A 30 1.86 2.71 -6.06
CA VAL A 30 2.89 2.87 -7.10
C VAL A 30 3.46 1.51 -7.50
N GLY A 31 3.68 1.33 -8.81
CA GLY A 31 4.34 0.16 -9.40
C GLY A 31 3.39 -0.81 -10.09
N ASP A 32 3.96 -1.89 -10.63
CA ASP A 32 3.27 -2.88 -11.47
C ASP A 32 2.80 -4.13 -10.69
N ARG A 33 3.23 -4.26 -9.42
CA ARG A 33 2.96 -5.41 -8.56
C ARG A 33 2.37 -4.98 -7.24
N ILE A 34 1.25 -5.61 -6.89
CA ILE A 34 0.53 -5.39 -5.64
C ILE A 34 0.29 -6.72 -4.93
N PHE A 35 0.09 -6.66 -3.62
CA PHE A 35 -0.58 -7.71 -2.87
C PHE A 35 -2.03 -7.34 -2.63
N VAL A 36 -2.89 -8.35 -2.71
CA VAL A 36 -4.30 -8.29 -2.31
C VAL A 36 -4.49 -9.34 -1.24
N ARG A 37 -4.85 -8.91 -0.03
CA ARG A 37 -5.05 -9.77 1.12
C ARG A 37 -6.45 -9.55 1.68
N GLN A 38 -7.13 -10.63 2.02
CA GLN A 38 -8.41 -10.59 2.73
C GLN A 38 -8.21 -11.08 4.16
N GLU A 39 -8.59 -10.25 5.12
CA GLU A 39 -8.59 -10.59 6.53
C GLU A 39 -9.89 -11.31 6.94
N LYS A 40 -9.89 -11.91 8.14
CA LYS A 40 -11.03 -12.71 8.64
C LYS A 40 -12.32 -11.91 8.83
N ASP A 41 -12.19 -10.61 9.09
CA ASP A 41 -13.31 -9.68 9.23
C ASP A 41 -13.89 -9.23 7.88
N GLY A 42 -13.31 -9.69 6.78
CA GLY A 42 -13.73 -9.37 5.42
C GLY A 42 -13.05 -8.14 4.83
N VAL A 43 -12.18 -7.45 5.59
CA VAL A 43 -11.42 -6.31 5.07
C VAL A 43 -10.44 -6.79 3.99
N ILE A 44 -10.50 -6.14 2.82
CA ILE A 44 -9.54 -6.36 1.73
C ILE A 44 -8.50 -5.25 1.80
N THR A 45 -7.24 -5.63 2.00
CA THR A 45 -6.10 -4.71 1.93
C THR A 45 -5.40 -4.87 0.59
N VAL A 46 -5.14 -3.74 -0.08
CA VAL A 46 -4.32 -3.67 -1.30
C VAL A 46 -3.10 -2.81 -1.01
N PHE A 47 -1.90 -3.30 -1.33
CA PHE A 47 -0.67 -2.56 -1.10
C PHE A 47 0.44 -2.89 -2.12
N PRO A 48 1.36 -1.96 -2.41
CA PRO A 48 2.44 -2.19 -3.34
C PRO A 48 3.39 -3.31 -2.90
N ARG A 49 3.94 -4.03 -3.89
CA ARG A 49 4.99 -5.04 -3.68
C ARG A 49 6.30 -4.74 -4.40
N SER A 50 6.27 -3.88 -5.41
CA SER A 50 7.46 -3.42 -6.14
C SER A 50 8.39 -2.59 -5.24
N PRO A 51 9.72 -2.59 -5.48
CA PRO A 51 10.65 -1.72 -4.76
C PRO A 51 10.28 -0.23 -4.82
N GLU A 52 9.78 0.24 -5.96
CA GLU A 52 9.31 1.60 -6.17
C GLU A 52 8.08 1.90 -5.32
N GLY A 53 7.16 0.95 -5.24
CA GLY A 53 5.98 1.01 -4.40
C GLY A 53 6.31 1.07 -2.92
N TRP A 54 7.26 0.25 -2.47
CA TRP A 54 7.75 0.30 -1.09
C TRP A 54 8.38 1.65 -0.74
N LYS A 55 9.19 2.23 -1.64
CA LYS A 55 9.75 3.57 -1.45
C LYS A 55 8.66 4.65 -1.38
N ALA A 56 7.62 4.53 -2.19
CA ALA A 56 6.48 5.45 -2.17
C ALA A 56 5.68 5.41 -0.86
N LEU A 57 5.78 4.31 -0.09
CA LEU A 57 5.15 4.20 1.23
C LEU A 57 5.94 4.88 2.35
N LYS A 58 7.20 5.31 2.11
CA LYS A 58 8.05 5.95 3.13
C LYS A 58 7.34 7.06 3.91
N PRO A 59 6.58 7.99 3.30
CA PRO A 59 5.88 9.06 4.02
C PRO A 59 4.77 8.59 4.98
N PHE A 60 4.28 7.35 4.81
CA PHE A 60 3.21 6.78 5.65
C PHE A 60 3.73 5.97 6.83
N HIS A 61 5.04 5.67 6.85
CA HIS A 61 5.61 4.82 7.87
C HIS A 61 6.10 5.68 9.05
N PRO A 62 5.47 5.55 10.23
CA PRO A 62 5.64 6.51 11.34
C PRO A 62 7.05 6.56 11.94
N PHE A 63 7.92 5.62 11.57
CA PHE A 63 9.28 5.50 12.10
C PHE A 63 10.34 5.43 11.00
N TRP A 64 10.00 5.70 9.73
CA TRP A 64 10.99 5.55 8.64
C TRP A 64 12.10 6.60 8.70
N ASP A 65 11.78 7.81 9.15
CA ASP A 65 12.77 8.88 9.34
C ASP A 65 13.79 8.59 10.46
N ILE A 66 13.54 7.56 11.29
CA ILE A 66 14.44 7.12 12.36
C ILE A 66 15.42 6.04 11.84
N ALA A 67 15.09 5.35 10.75
CA ALA A 67 15.89 4.26 10.21
C ALA A 67 17.05 4.71 9.31
N ASP A 68 17.12 6.00 8.94
CA ASP A 68 18.20 6.52 8.09
C ASP A 68 19.50 6.85 8.89
N ASP A 69 19.49 6.79 10.24
CA ASP A 69 20.67 7.01 11.10
C ASP A 69 21.40 5.74 11.54
N GLU A 70 20.84 4.54 11.31
CA GLU A 70 21.58 3.29 11.42
C GLU A 70 21.88 2.77 10.01
N GLU A 71 23.14 2.92 9.62
CA GLU A 71 23.78 2.24 8.49
C GLU A 71 23.30 0.78 8.44
N ILE A 72 22.32 0.49 7.57
CA ILE A 72 21.81 -0.87 7.37
C ILE A 72 22.88 -1.64 6.62
N GLY A 73 23.88 -2.11 7.35
CA GLY A 73 24.78 -3.16 6.91
C GLY A 73 23.94 -4.38 6.55
N GLU A 74 23.95 -4.73 5.27
CA GLU A 74 23.58 -6.02 4.67
C GLU A 74 22.95 -7.05 5.63
N ARG A 75 21.68 -6.89 5.98
CA ARG A 75 20.90 -8.01 6.56
C ARG A 75 19.48 -8.03 6.03
N GLY A 76 19.29 -8.95 5.09
CA GLY A 76 18.15 -9.87 5.05
C GLY A 76 16.76 -9.24 5.07
N VAL A 77 16.18 -9.12 3.88
CA VAL A 77 14.74 -9.11 3.67
C VAL A 77 14.13 -10.36 4.35
N PRO A 78 13.14 -10.22 5.25
CA PRO A 78 12.27 -11.33 5.62
C PRO A 78 11.33 -11.73 4.47
#